data_AF-A0A6C0H3I1-F1
#
_entry.id   AF-A0A6C0H3I1-F1
#
_cell.length_a   1.000
_cell.length_b   1.000
_cell.length_c   1.000
_cell.angle_alpha   90.00
_cell.angle_beta   90.00
_cell.angle_gamma   90.00
#
_symmetry.space_group_name_H-M   'P 1'
#
loop_
_entity.id
_entity.type
_entity.pdbx_description
1 polymer ?
#
loop_
_entity_poly.entity_id
_entity_poly.type
_entity_poly.pdbx_seq_one_letter_code
_entity_poly.pdbx_strand_id
1 'polypeptide(L)'
;MGCDYYILKLLQIYYNNDDFLEIELYRQKGYYIDDDQDEDEDYDDYSERFHEYVEYCLETKMKPIVIYNNNCFCKSSFDTKYTNIIEDEIVKHNKTWSEITKIVKVEKRLER
;
A
#
# COMPACT_ATOMS: atom_id res chain seq x y z
N MET A 1 -14.17 -2.58 -21.88
CA MET A 1 -13.70 -1.25 -21.38
C MET A 1 -12.74 -1.45 -20.21
N GLY A 2 -11.57 -0.79 -20.15
CA GLY A 2 -10.59 -1.04 -19.06
C GLY A 2 -10.66 -0.07 -17.88
N CYS A 3 -9.99 -0.41 -16.78
CA CYS A 3 -9.91 0.43 -15.58
C CYS A 3 -8.46 0.57 -15.09
N ASP A 4 -8.14 1.77 -14.60
CA ASP A 4 -6.87 2.07 -13.97
C ASP A 4 -6.86 1.59 -12.51
N TYR A 5 -5.75 0.99 -12.08
CA TYR A 5 -5.52 0.71 -10.67
C TYR A 5 -4.15 1.21 -10.22
N TYR A 6 -3.99 1.40 -8.92
CA TYR A 6 -2.74 1.84 -8.31
C TYR A 6 -2.27 0.84 -7.26
N ILE A 7 -0.96 0.57 -7.26
CA ILE A 7 -0.26 -0.14 -6.19
C ILE A 7 0.52 0.89 -5.39
N LEU A 8 0.17 1.04 -4.11
CA LEU A 8 0.81 1.96 -3.18
C LEU A 8 1.62 1.18 -2.15
N LYS A 9 2.83 1.63 -1.85
CA LYS A 9 3.58 1.20 -0.66
C LYS A 9 3.66 2.36 0.31
N LEU A 10 3.18 2.15 1.53
CA LEU A 10 3.02 3.18 2.54
C LEU A 10 3.77 2.81 3.82
N LEU A 11 4.19 3.81 4.58
CA LEU A 11 4.48 3.69 6.00
C LEU A 11 3.32 4.25 6.79
N GLN A 12 2.75 3.42 7.65
CA GLN A 12 1.76 3.82 8.64
C GLN A 12 2.46 4.02 9.97
N ILE A 13 2.53 5.26 10.42
CA ILE A 13 3.10 5.65 11.71
C ILE A 13 1.93 5.82 12.68
N TYR A 14 1.92 5.04 13.74
CA TYR A 14 0.87 5.11 14.75
C TYR A 14 1.37 5.85 15.97
N TYR A 15 0.51 6.67 16.57
CA TYR A 15 0.82 7.47 17.74
C TYR A 15 0.05 6.99 18.97
N ASN A 16 0.41 7.48 20.15
CA ASN A 16 -0.25 7.14 21.42
C ASN A 16 -1.74 7.58 21.50
N ASN A 17 -2.17 8.53 20.68
CA ASN A 17 -3.50 9.15 20.76
C ASN A 17 -4.51 8.55 19.76
N ASP A 18 -4.35 7.29 19.36
CA ASP A 18 -5.09 6.62 18.27
C ASP A 18 -5.01 7.32 16.89
N ASP A 19 -4.14 8.32 16.78
CA ASP A 19 -3.81 9.03 15.55
C ASP A 19 -2.81 8.22 14.71
N PHE A 20 -2.85 8.40 13.40
CA PHE A 20 -1.88 7.79 12.50
C PHE A 20 -1.55 8.70 11.31
N LEU A 21 -0.30 8.61 10.87
CA LEU A 21 0.22 9.30 9.69
C LEU A 21 0.57 8.25 8.62
N GLU A 22 0.18 8.51 7.36
CA GLU A 22 0.58 7.69 6.22
C GLU A 22 1.59 8.44 5.36
N ILE A 23 2.73 7.80 5.09
CA ILE A 23 3.76 8.32 4.17
C ILE A 23 3.77 7.43 2.93
N GLU A 24 3.53 8.01 1.76
CA GLU A 24 3.64 7.30 0.48
C GLU A 24 5.12 7.13 0.09
N LEU A 25 5.60 5.89 0.04
CA LEU A 25 6.96 5.58 -0.38
C LEU A 25 7.07 5.34 -1.89
N TYR A 26 6.01 4.79 -2.48
CA TYR A 26 6.00 4.37 -3.86
C TYR A 26 4.56 4.25 -4.36
N ARG A 27 4.35 4.69 -5.60
CA ARG A 27 3.11 4.55 -6.35
C ARG A 27 3.40 4.03 -7.74
N GLN A 28 2.67 2.98 -8.12
CA GLN A 28 2.70 2.42 -9.46
C GLN A 28 1.29 2.39 -10.03
N LYS A 29 1.16 2.80 -11.30
CA LYS A 29 -0.08 2.70 -12.05
C LYS A 29 -0.09 1.37 -12.83
N GLY A 30 -1.22 0.68 -12.78
CA GLY A 30 -1.56 -0.45 -13.63
C GLY A 30 -2.86 -0.17 -14.39
N TYR A 31 -3.12 -0.97 -15.41
CA TYR A 31 -4.35 -0.93 -16.20
C TYR A 31 -4.73 -2.36 -16.53
N TYR A 32 -5.99 -2.72 -16.34
CA TYR A 32 -6.54 -3.94 -16.89
C TYR A 32 -7.50 -3.59 -18.03
N ILE A 33 -7.49 -4.41 -19.07
CA ILE A 33 -8.34 -4.26 -20.25
C ILE A 33 -9.37 -5.35 -20.17
N ASP A 34 -10.62 -4.94 -20.29
CA ASP A 34 -11.73 -5.83 -20.61
C ASP A 34 -11.79 -5.91 -22.14
N ASP A 35 -11.20 -6.98 -22.67
CA ASP A 35 -11.14 -7.30 -24.11
C ASP A 35 -12.45 -7.99 -24.51
N ASP A 36 -13.57 -7.25 -24.47
CA ASP A 36 -14.87 -7.67 -25.02
C ASP A 36 -14.80 -7.78 -26.56
N GLN A 37 -13.94 -8.64 -27.11
CA GLN A 37 -13.78 -8.81 -28.56
C GLN A 37 -13.80 -10.26 -29.06
N ASP A 38 -14.29 -11.22 -28.27
CA ASP A 38 -14.62 -12.56 -28.78
C ASP A 38 -16.14 -12.75 -28.77
N GLU A 39 -16.79 -12.40 -29.88
CA GLU A 39 -18.25 -12.50 -30.11
C GLU A 39 -18.78 -13.96 -30.21
N ASP A 40 -17.98 -15.00 -29.90
CA ASP A 40 -18.33 -16.40 -30.19
C ASP A 40 -18.08 -17.43 -29.05
N GLU A 41 -17.68 -17.02 -27.83
CA GLU A 41 -17.51 -17.95 -26.70
C GLU A 41 -18.47 -17.63 -25.53
N ASP A 42 -19.01 -18.70 -24.92
CA ASP A 42 -20.01 -18.68 -23.84
C ASP A 42 -19.76 -17.56 -22.82
N TYR A 43 -20.58 -16.50 -22.90
CA TYR A 43 -20.45 -15.22 -22.18
C TYR A 43 -20.26 -15.33 -20.65
N ASP A 44 -20.69 -16.44 -20.05
CA ASP A 44 -20.59 -16.66 -18.61
C ASP A 44 -19.15 -16.95 -18.13
N ASP A 45 -18.33 -17.71 -18.89
CA ASP A 45 -16.94 -18.06 -18.50
C ASP A 45 -15.98 -16.85 -18.66
N TYR A 46 -16.25 -15.97 -19.64
CA TYR A 46 -15.46 -14.76 -19.84
C TYR A 46 -15.63 -13.75 -18.68
N SER A 47 -16.87 -13.53 -18.24
CA SER A 47 -17.17 -12.59 -17.16
C SER A 47 -16.56 -13.02 -15.83
N GLU A 48 -16.58 -14.32 -15.52
CA GLU A 48 -15.96 -14.88 -14.32
C GLU A 48 -14.42 -14.69 -14.35
N ARG A 49 -13.76 -15.00 -15.46
CA ARG A 49 -12.30 -14.83 -15.60
C ARG A 49 -11.85 -13.37 -15.52
N PHE A 50 -12.62 -12.46 -16.10
CA PHE A 50 -12.33 -11.03 -15.98
C PHE A 50 -12.45 -10.57 -14.53
N HIS A 51 -13.49 -10.98 -13.81
CA HIS A 51 -13.66 -10.68 -12.40
C HIS A 51 -12.49 -11.22 -11.55
N GLU A 52 -12.10 -12.48 -11.77
CA GLU A 52 -10.93 -13.08 -11.11
C GLU A 52 -9.64 -12.32 -11.40
N TYR A 53 -9.45 -11.84 -12.63
CA TYR A 53 -8.27 -11.04 -13.00
C TYR A 53 -8.25 -9.69 -12.29
N VAL A 54 -9.39 -9.01 -12.21
CA VAL A 54 -9.53 -7.76 -11.45
C VAL A 54 -9.24 -8.00 -9.96
N GLU A 55 -9.86 -9.01 -9.34
CA GLU A 55 -9.61 -9.36 -7.95
C GLU A 55 -8.12 -9.65 -7.70
N TYR A 56 -7.48 -10.43 -8.57
CA TYR A 56 -6.05 -10.71 -8.49
C TYR A 56 -5.17 -9.47 -8.64
N CYS A 57 -5.57 -8.53 -9.50
CA CYS A 57 -4.87 -7.25 -9.67
C CYS A 57 -4.99 -6.37 -8.42
N LEU A 58 -6.11 -6.42 -7.70
CA LEU A 58 -6.38 -5.64 -6.49
C LEU A 58 -5.95 -6.34 -5.20
N GLU A 59 -5.68 -7.64 -5.22
CA GLU A 59 -5.21 -8.35 -4.04
C GLU A 59 -3.82 -7.84 -3.62
N THR A 60 -3.70 -7.44 -2.35
CA THR A 60 -2.42 -6.99 -1.79
C THR A 60 -1.44 -8.16 -1.68
N LYS A 61 -0.30 -8.09 -2.38
CA LYS A 61 0.67 -9.19 -2.43
C LYS A 61 1.68 -9.13 -1.27
N MET A 62 1.84 -7.96 -0.65
CA MET A 62 2.75 -7.77 0.47
C MET A 62 2.01 -7.85 1.80
N LYS A 63 2.40 -8.79 2.66
CA LYS A 63 1.96 -8.80 4.06
C LYS A 63 2.50 -7.55 4.79
N PRO A 64 1.73 -6.94 5.70
CA PRO A 64 2.21 -5.84 6.54
C PRO A 64 3.49 -6.22 7.28
N ILE A 65 4.47 -5.31 7.31
CA ILE A 65 5.76 -5.52 7.97
C ILE A 65 5.92 -4.46 9.06
N VAL A 66 6.01 -4.88 10.30
CA VAL A 66 6.38 -3.98 11.41
C VAL A 66 7.85 -3.63 11.26
N ILE A 67 8.15 -2.34 11.10
CA ILE A 67 9.52 -1.85 10.93
C ILE A 67 10.04 -1.19 12.22
N TYR A 68 9.16 -0.65 13.05
CA TYR A 68 9.47 -0.01 14.31
C TYR A 68 8.43 -0.41 15.36
N ASN A 69 8.88 -0.79 16.54
CA ASN A 69 8.04 -1.12 17.69
C ASN A 69 8.90 -1.06 18.96
N ASN A 70 8.29 -0.86 20.13
CA ASN A 70 9.00 -0.79 21.42
C ASN A 70 10.16 0.23 21.42
N ASN A 71 9.93 1.39 20.83
CA ASN A 71 10.90 2.49 20.72
C ASN A 71 12.18 2.16 19.92
N CYS A 72 12.19 1.12 19.09
CA CYS A 72 13.33 0.78 18.24
C CYS A 72 12.94 0.20 16.88
N PHE A 73 13.85 0.32 15.90
CA PHE A 73 13.71 -0.35 14.61
C PHE A 73 13.97 -1.84 14.76
N CYS A 74 13.14 -2.66 14.12
CA CYS A 74 13.30 -4.12 14.14
C CYS A 74 14.57 -4.61 13.41
N LYS A 75 15.12 -3.80 12.50
CA LYS A 75 16.37 -4.06 11.77
C LYS A 75 17.13 -2.77 11.52
N SER A 76 18.47 -2.81 11.59
CA SER A 76 19.34 -1.67 11.29
C SER A 76 19.19 -1.15 9.85
N SER A 77 18.87 -2.04 8.90
CA SER A 77 18.59 -1.64 7.52
C SER A 77 17.29 -0.85 7.34
N PHE A 78 16.36 -0.94 8.29
CA PHE A 78 15.14 -0.11 8.28
C PHE A 78 15.44 1.28 8.83
N ASP A 79 16.23 1.36 9.89
CA ASP A 79 16.69 2.63 10.46
C ASP A 79 17.38 3.48 9.39
N THR A 80 18.44 2.97 8.77
CA THR A 80 19.19 3.73 7.75
C THR A 80 18.35 4.11 6.53
N LYS A 81 17.30 3.36 6.22
CA LYS A 81 16.44 3.59 5.05
C LYS A 81 15.32 4.59 5.33
N TYR A 82 14.73 4.56 6.52
CA TYR A 82 13.47 5.23 6.80
C TYR A 82 13.59 6.40 7.77
N THR A 83 14.65 6.48 8.57
CA THR A 83 14.79 7.52 9.61
C THR A 83 14.67 8.93 9.04
N ASN A 84 15.42 9.29 8.00
CA ASN A 84 15.34 10.63 7.41
C ASN A 84 13.94 10.94 6.86
N ILE A 85 13.32 9.97 6.17
CA ILE A 85 11.98 10.15 5.56
C ILE A 85 10.92 10.36 6.66
N ILE A 86 11.01 9.57 7.74
CA ILE A 86 10.08 9.68 8.86
C ILE A 86 10.30 11.00 9.59
N GLU A 87 11.55 11.37 9.86
CA GLU A 87 11.90 12.61 10.57
C GLU A 87 11.41 13.85 9.82
N ASP A 88 11.62 13.91 8.50
CA ASP A 88 11.12 15.01 7.67
C ASP A 88 9.60 15.13 7.74
N GLU A 89 8.86 14.02 7.72
CA GLU A 89 7.40 14.03 7.76
C GLU A 89 6.83 14.32 9.15
N ILE A 90 7.38 13.74 10.22
CA ILE A 90 6.88 14.04 11.57
C ILE A 90 7.09 15.51 11.92
N VAL A 91 8.21 16.12 11.49
CA VAL A 91 8.47 17.55 11.73
C VAL A 91 7.46 18.43 10.99
N LYS A 92 7.16 18.11 9.71
CA LYS A 92 6.11 18.83 8.95
C LYS A 92 4.75 18.78 9.63
N HIS A 93 4.45 17.66 10.31
CA HIS A 93 3.19 17.43 11.01
C HIS A 93 3.21 17.84 12.50
N ASN A 94 4.28 18.50 12.98
CA ASN A 94 4.47 18.88 14.39
C ASN A 94 4.35 17.69 15.36
N LYS A 95 4.85 16.52 14.95
CA LYS A 95 4.90 15.28 15.73
C LYS A 95 6.34 14.97 16.15
N THR A 96 6.49 14.11 17.16
CA THR A 96 7.80 13.71 17.68
C THR A 96 7.99 12.19 17.69
N TRP A 97 9.24 11.73 17.62
CA TRP A 97 9.59 10.31 17.69
C TRP A 97 9.07 9.63 18.97
N SER A 98 9.08 10.33 20.09
CA SER A 98 8.62 9.81 21.39
C SER A 98 7.13 9.48 21.44
N GLU A 99 6.33 10.04 20.52
CA GLU A 99 4.89 9.79 20.45
C GLU A 99 4.56 8.57 19.58
N ILE A 100 5.52 8.05 18.82
CA ILE A 100 5.33 6.94 17.90
C ILE A 100 5.31 5.62 18.68
N THR A 101 4.24 4.85 18.51
CA THR A 101 4.09 3.53 19.13
C THR A 101 4.63 2.43 18.24
N LYS A 102 4.26 2.48 16.95
CA LYS A 102 4.64 1.49 15.95
C LYS A 102 4.67 2.12 14.57
N ILE A 103 5.53 1.58 13.71
CA ILE A 103 5.53 1.91 12.29
C ILE A 103 5.41 0.62 11.50
N VAL A 104 4.45 0.60 10.58
CA VAL A 104 4.13 -0.57 9.76
C VAL A 104 4.23 -0.19 8.30
N LYS A 105 4.95 -0.99 7.52
CA LYS A 105 4.97 -0.88 6.07
C LYS A 105 3.85 -1.73 5.50
N VAL A 106 2.99 -1.12 4.68
CA VAL A 106 1.84 -1.79 4.05
C VAL A 106 1.84 -1.59 2.53
N GLU A 107 1.19 -2.50 1.83
CA GLU A 107 0.79 -2.32 0.43
C GLU A 107 -0.71 -2.09 0.40
N LYS A 108 -1.16 -1.10 -0.37
CA LYS A 108 -2.58 -0.89 -0.68
C LYS A 108 -2.74 -0.94 -2.19
N ARG A 109 -3.86 -1.47 -2.65
CA ARG A 109 -4.25 -1.44 -4.05
C ARG A 109 -5.65 -0.86 -4.16
N LEU A 110 -5.86 0.00 -5.15
CA LEU A 110 -7.13 0.71 -5.33
C LEU A 110 -7.38 1.01 -6.81
N GLU A 111 -8.64 0.88 -7.19
CA GLU A 111 -9.18 1.29 -8.49
C GLU A 111 -9.47 2.78 -8.53
N ARG A 112 -9.63 3.33 -9.73
CA ARG A 112 -9.99 4.73 -9.94
C ARG A 112 -11.19 4.90 -10.85
#